data_AF-A0A3C0WZ95-F1
#
_entry.id   AF-A0A3C0WZ95-F1
#
_cell.length_a   1.000
_cell.length_b   1.000
_cell.length_c   1.000
_cell.angle_alpha   90.00
_cell.angle_beta   90.00
_cell.angle_gamma   90.00
#
_symmetry.space_group_name_H-M   'P 1'
#
loop_
_entity.id
_entity.type
_entity.pdbx_description
1 polymer ?
#
loop_
_entity_poly.entity_id
_entity_poly.type
_entity_poly.pdbx_seq_one_letter_code
_entity_poly.pdbx_strand_id
1 'polypeptide(L)'
;LTFLFYAPALSSNLYYMWSFIFSGDSYGIANGVLISLGIINEPIQWLSDTSTIMPVLIIVQLWASLGTAFLSFIAGFQGQDKSLFEAGAIDGIRNRWQEVWYISVPQMAPQLMFGAVMQI
;
A
#
# COMPACT_ATOMS: atom_id res chain seq x y z
N LEU A 1 -0.41 12.13 -7.70
CA LEU A 1 -0.64 11.24 -6.55
C LEU A 1 -1.56 10.06 -6.92
N THR A 2 -2.75 10.30 -7.47
CA THR A 2 -3.70 9.24 -7.92
C THR A 2 -3.08 8.20 -8.85
N PHE A 3 -2.21 8.62 -9.78
CA PHE A 3 -1.51 7.71 -10.68
C PHE A 3 -0.64 6.67 -9.96
N LEU A 4 0.04 7.05 -8.87
CA LEU A 4 0.92 6.16 -8.12
C LEU A 4 0.13 5.07 -7.39
N PHE A 5 -1.04 5.41 -6.84
CA PHE A 5 -1.93 4.46 -6.17
C PHE A 5 -2.66 3.53 -7.15
N TYR A 6 -2.87 3.99 -8.39
CA TYR A 6 -3.52 3.20 -9.44
C TYR A 6 -2.55 2.42 -10.32
N ALA A 7 -1.24 2.67 -10.21
CA ALA A 7 -0.19 1.99 -10.95
C ALA A 7 -0.27 0.45 -10.89
N PRO A 8 -0.59 -0.20 -9.75
CA PRO A 8 -0.77 -1.66 -9.72
C PRO A 8 -1.92 -2.13 -10.61
N ALA A 9 -3.05 -1.42 -10.62
CA ALA A 9 -4.22 -1.77 -11.42
C ALA A 9 -3.99 -1.59 -12.94
N LEU A 10 -3.06 -0.70 -13.32
CA LEU A 10 -2.70 -0.44 -14.71
C LEU A 10 -1.57 -1.33 -15.23
N SER A 11 -0.86 -2.02 -14.34
CA SER A 11 0.29 -2.84 -14.68
C SER A 11 -0.16 -4.20 -15.21
N SER A 12 -0.13 -4.37 -16.53
CA SER A 12 -0.51 -5.62 -17.20
C SER A 12 0.43 -6.79 -16.90
N ASN A 13 1.65 -6.53 -16.42
CA ASN A 13 2.63 -7.58 -16.14
C ASN A 13 3.44 -7.35 -14.85
N LEU A 14 2.77 -7.60 -13.71
CA LEU A 14 3.33 -7.47 -12.36
C LEU A 14 4.56 -8.37 -12.14
N TYR A 15 4.48 -9.63 -12.56
CA TYR A 15 5.53 -10.62 -12.30
C TYR A 15 6.86 -10.24 -12.95
N TYR A 16 6.84 -9.87 -14.23
CA TYR A 16 8.07 -9.52 -14.94
C TYR A 16 8.69 -8.22 -14.39
N MET A 17 7.86 -7.23 -14.05
CA MET A 17 8.35 -5.98 -13.45
C MET A 17 9.07 -6.23 -12.12
N TRP A 18 8.44 -6.95 -11.20
CA TRP A 18 9.00 -7.22 -9.88
C TRP A 18 10.18 -8.21 -9.92
N SER A 19 10.15 -9.19 -10.83
CA SER A 19 11.29 -10.10 -11.03
C SER A 19 12.51 -9.37 -11.58
N PHE A 20 12.32 -8.35 -12.41
CA PHE A 20 13.41 -7.49 -12.88
C PHE A 20 13.96 -6.60 -11.75
N ILE A 21 13.08 -6.01 -10.94
CA ILE A 21 13.49 -5.16 -9.80
C ILE A 21 14.30 -5.97 -8.77
N PHE A 22 13.81 -7.16 -8.41
CA PHE A 22 14.40 -8.06 -7.43
C PHE A 22 15.27 -9.17 -8.05
N SER A 23 15.78 -8.93 -9.25
CA SER A 23 16.73 -9.85 -9.87
C SER A 23 17.95 -10.03 -8.96
N GLY A 24 18.39 -11.27 -8.79
CA GLY A 24 19.51 -11.64 -7.91
C GLY A 24 20.89 -11.25 -8.46
N ASP A 25 20.95 -10.57 -9.60
CA ASP A 25 22.20 -10.10 -10.20
C ASP A 25 22.42 -8.59 -9.96
N SER A 26 23.58 -8.09 -10.40
CA SER A 26 23.92 -6.67 -10.33
C SER A 26 23.10 -5.80 -11.30
N TYR A 27 22.39 -6.41 -12.26
CA TYR A 27 21.49 -5.73 -13.18
C TYR A 27 20.10 -5.50 -12.60
N GLY A 28 19.72 -6.23 -11.55
CA GLY A 28 18.51 -5.97 -10.78
C GLY A 28 18.52 -4.56 -10.18
N ILE A 29 17.41 -3.84 -10.35
CA ILE A 29 17.32 -2.42 -9.90
C ILE A 29 17.61 -2.31 -8.40
N ALA A 30 17.05 -3.20 -7.57
CA ALA A 30 17.25 -3.14 -6.12
C ALA A 30 18.73 -3.33 -5.74
N ASN A 31 19.40 -4.33 -6.31
CA ASN A 31 20.81 -4.59 -6.08
C ASN A 31 21.69 -3.45 -6.61
N GLY A 32 21.44 -3.00 -7.85
CA GLY A 32 22.19 -1.91 -8.47
C GLY A 32 22.14 -0.62 -7.63
N VAL A 33 20.97 -0.27 -7.11
CA VAL A 33 20.82 0.90 -6.22
C VAL A 33 21.57 0.70 -4.91
N LEU A 34 21.42 -0.45 -4.24
CA LEU A 34 22.07 -0.71 -2.94
C LEU A 34 23.60 -0.76 -3.04
N ILE A 35 24.12 -1.32 -4.15
CA ILE A 35 25.56 -1.34 -4.45
C ILE A 35 26.05 0.09 -4.74
N SER A 36 25.31 0.87 -5.53
CA SER A 36 25.68 2.26 -5.85
C SER A 36 25.74 3.17 -4.61
N LEU A 37 24.92 2.87 -3.61
CA LEU A 37 24.88 3.58 -2.33
C LEU A 37 25.93 3.05 -1.33
N GLY A 38 26.67 2.00 -1.66
CA GLY A 38 27.67 1.37 -0.79
C GLY A 38 27.07 0.63 0.42
N ILE A 39 25.78 0.30 0.37
CA ILE A 39 25.09 -0.43 1.46
C ILE A 39 25.43 -1.92 1.42
N ILE A 40 25.63 -2.47 0.21
CA ILE A 40 26.00 -3.87 -0.01
C ILE A 40 27.16 -3.95 -1.02
N ASN A 41 28.02 -4.95 -0.86
CA ASN A 41 29.15 -5.20 -1.76
C ASN A 41 28.86 -6.28 -2.82
N GLU A 42 27.90 -7.16 -2.55
CA GLU A 42 27.53 -8.29 -3.41
C GLU A 42 26.01 -8.31 -3.63
N PRO A 43 25.53 -8.76 -4.81
CA PRO A 43 24.10 -8.86 -5.10
C PRO A 43 23.38 -9.82 -4.14
N ILE A 44 22.23 -9.39 -3.62
CA ILE A 44 21.37 -10.22 -2.77
C ILE A 44 20.45 -11.06 -3.65
N GLN A 45 20.30 -12.34 -3.30
CA GLN A 45 19.37 -13.28 -3.95
C GLN A 45 17.95 -13.15 -3.36
N TRP A 46 17.29 -12.02 -3.62
CA TRP A 46 16.00 -11.62 -3.03
C TRP A 46 14.92 -12.71 -3.05
N LEU A 47 14.83 -13.45 -4.16
CA LEU A 47 13.78 -14.44 -4.42
C LEU A 47 14.22 -15.89 -4.15
N SER A 48 15.46 -16.11 -3.71
CA SER A 48 15.98 -17.45 -3.42
C SER A 48 16.41 -17.63 -1.98
N ASP A 49 16.82 -16.57 -1.29
CA ASP A 49 17.13 -16.63 0.13
C ASP A 49 15.84 -16.59 0.98
N THR A 50 15.69 -17.58 1.86
CA THR A 50 14.58 -17.71 2.81
C THR A 50 14.42 -16.48 3.70
N SER A 51 15.52 -15.77 4.00
CA SER A 51 15.49 -14.58 4.85
C SER A 51 14.86 -13.36 4.17
N THR A 52 15.01 -13.24 2.84
CA THR A 52 14.57 -12.06 2.07
C THR A 52 13.29 -12.29 1.27
N ILE A 53 13.00 -13.54 0.91
CA ILE A 53 11.87 -13.87 0.03
C ILE A 53 10.52 -13.46 0.64
N MET A 54 10.32 -13.70 1.94
CA MET A 54 9.08 -13.36 2.63
C MET A 54 8.84 -11.84 2.68
N PRO A 55 9.80 -11.01 3.16
CA PRO A 55 9.67 -9.55 3.08
C PRO A 55 9.38 -9.03 1.68
N VAL A 56 10.07 -9.55 0.66
CA VAL A 56 9.88 -9.13 -0.74
C VAL A 56 8.48 -9.44 -1.22
N LEU A 57 8.00 -10.67 -1.00
CA LEU A 57 6.64 -11.07 -1.38
C LEU A 57 5.57 -10.25 -0.67
N ILE A 58 5.76 -9.93 0.62
CA ILE A 58 4.84 -9.06 1.37
C ILE A 58 4.78 -7.67 0.72
N ILE A 59 5.92 -7.07 0.37
CA ILE A 59 5.96 -5.75 -0.28
C ILE A 59 5.24 -5.78 -1.63
N VAL A 60 5.54 -6.78 -2.46
CA VAL A 60 4.93 -6.94 -3.78
C VAL A 60 3.42 -7.13 -3.66
N GLN A 61 2.98 -7.99 -2.73
CA GLN A 61 1.56 -8.27 -2.51
C GLN A 61 0.82 -7.05 -1.95
N LEU A 62 1.41 -6.33 -0.99
CA LEU A 62 0.85 -5.09 -0.48
C LEU A 62 0.69 -4.07 -1.60
N TRP A 63 1.71 -3.88 -2.43
CA TRP A 63 1.62 -2.96 -3.55
C TRP A 63 0.56 -3.38 -4.58
N ALA A 64 0.52 -4.66 -4.96
CA ALA A 64 -0.47 -5.20 -5.89
C ALA A 64 -1.91 -5.00 -5.37
N SER A 65 -2.12 -5.17 -4.06
CA SER A 65 -3.43 -5.05 -3.44
C SER A 65 -3.99 -3.64 -3.39
N LEU A 66 -3.14 -2.62 -3.50
CA LEU A 66 -3.60 -1.24 -3.49
C LEU A 66 -4.58 -0.98 -4.64
N GLY A 67 -4.49 -1.67 -5.78
CA GLY A 67 -5.40 -1.43 -6.92
C GLY A 67 -6.89 -1.55 -6.56
N THR A 68 -7.31 -2.72 -6.07
CA THR A 68 -8.72 -3.02 -5.76
C THR A 68 -9.16 -2.39 -4.44
N ALA A 69 -8.32 -2.43 -3.41
CA ALA A 69 -8.62 -1.84 -2.12
C ALA A 69 -8.78 -0.31 -2.21
N PHE A 70 -7.97 0.37 -3.03
CA PHE A 70 -8.01 1.83 -3.18
C PHE A 70 -9.34 2.35 -3.74
N LEU A 71 -9.98 1.63 -4.64
CA LEU A 71 -11.32 2.00 -5.12
C LEU A 71 -12.34 1.97 -3.98
N SER A 72 -12.29 0.96 -3.12
CA SER A 72 -13.15 0.88 -1.93
C SER A 72 -12.87 2.02 -0.95
N PHE A 73 -11.59 2.34 -0.72
CA PHE A 73 -11.20 3.49 0.11
C PHE A 73 -11.75 4.81 -0.42
N ILE A 74 -11.66 5.06 -1.73
CA ILE A 74 -12.22 6.28 -2.34
C ILE A 74 -13.73 6.34 -2.13
N ALA A 75 -14.45 5.25 -2.38
CA ALA A 75 -15.90 5.19 -2.17
C ALA A 75 -16.27 5.45 -0.69
N GLY A 76 -15.50 4.90 0.25
CA GLY A 76 -15.67 5.15 1.68
C GLY A 76 -15.48 6.63 2.05
N PHE A 77 -14.45 7.29 1.52
CA PHE A 77 -14.23 8.72 1.76
C PHE A 77 -15.29 9.61 1.11
N GLN A 78 -15.77 9.26 -0.08
CA GLN A 78 -16.83 10.01 -0.77
C GLN A 78 -18.17 9.92 -0.05
N GLY A 79 -18.43 8.81 0.66
CA GLY A 79 -19.66 8.59 1.41
C GLY A 79 -19.70 9.18 2.82
N GLN A 80 -18.67 9.91 3.26
CA GLN A 80 -18.63 10.44 4.63
C GLN A 80 -19.65 11.56 4.83
N ASP A 81 -20.43 11.45 5.90
CA ASP A 81 -21.33 12.51 6.34
C ASP A 81 -20.54 13.58 7.10
N LYS A 82 -20.57 14.80 6.55
CA LYS A 82 -19.89 15.97 7.13
C LYS A 82 -20.53 16.42 8.45
N SER A 83 -21.82 16.13 8.66
CA SER A 83 -22.54 16.49 9.89
C SER A 83 -21.91 15.87 11.14
N LEU A 84 -21.33 14.66 11.00
CA LEU A 84 -20.66 13.96 12.09
C LEU A 84 -19.35 14.64 12.52
N PHE A 85 -18.67 15.34 11.60
CA PHE A 85 -17.49 16.14 11.93
C PHE A 85 -17.86 17.41 12.70
N GLU A 86 -18.95 18.06 12.31
CA GLU A 86 -19.48 19.23 13.04
C GLU A 86 -19.98 18.85 14.43
N ALA A 87 -20.72 17.73 14.55
CA ALA A 87 -21.14 17.18 15.83
C ALA A 87 -19.94 16.82 16.71
N GLY A 88 -18.92 16.16 16.15
CA GLY A 88 -17.69 15.83 16.85
C GLY A 88 -16.95 17.06 17.39
N ALA A 89 -16.91 18.16 16.63
CA ALA A 89 -16.31 19.42 17.07
C ALA A 89 -17.06 20.03 18.27
N ILE A 90 -18.40 19.89 18.30
CA ILE A 90 -19.24 20.32 19.43
C ILE A 90 -18.99 19.42 20.66
N ASP A 91 -18.88 18.11 20.45
CA ASP A 91 -18.66 17.10 21.51
C ASP A 91 -17.23 17.08 22.07
N GLY A 92 -16.35 17.95 21.55
CA GLY A 92 -15.01 18.16 22.10
C GLY A 92 -13.88 17.39 21.41
N ILE A 93 -14.10 16.92 20.18
CA ILE A 93 -13.00 16.49 19.30
C ILE A 93 -12.15 17.72 18.94
N ARG A 94 -10.86 17.68 19.27
CA ARG A 94 -9.94 18.83 19.20
C ARG A 94 -8.83 18.67 18.18
N ASN A 95 -8.59 17.46 17.69
CA ASN A 95 -7.52 17.21 16.73
C ASN A 95 -7.95 16.24 15.63
N ARG A 96 -7.23 16.30 14.49
CA ARG A 96 -7.50 15.45 13.33
C ARG A 96 -7.30 13.96 13.61
N TRP A 97 -6.42 13.60 14.53
CA TRP A 97 -6.23 12.20 14.92
C TRP A 97 -7.49 11.61 15.58
N GLN A 98 -8.15 12.38 16.44
CA GLN A 98 -9.43 12.00 17.02
C GLN A 98 -10.52 11.90 15.94
N GLU A 99 -10.58 12.85 15.00
CA GLU A 99 -11.52 12.76 13.87
C GLU A 99 -11.28 11.49 13.03
N VAL A 100 -10.03 11.10 12.79
CA VAL A 100 -9.73 9.85 12.06
C VAL A 100 -10.26 8.64 12.83
N TRP A 101 -9.91 8.50 14.11
CA TRP A 101 -10.23 7.30 14.88
C TRP A 101 -11.70 7.20 15.29
N TYR A 102 -12.35 8.32 15.60
CA TYR A 102 -13.71 8.33 16.15
C TYR A 102 -14.80 8.61 15.10
N ILE A 103 -14.45 9.21 13.96
CA ILE A 103 -15.43 9.58 12.94
C ILE A 103 -15.12 8.89 11.62
N SER A 104 -13.93 9.12 11.06
CA SER A 104 -13.60 8.68 9.70
C SER A 104 -13.51 7.16 9.57
N VAL A 105 -12.73 6.50 10.42
CA VAL A 105 -12.53 5.05 10.39
C VAL A 105 -13.84 4.30 10.66
N PRO A 106 -14.64 4.65 11.69
CA PRO A 106 -15.94 4.01 11.91
C PRO A 106 -16.91 4.18 10.75
N GLN A 107 -17.00 5.38 10.16
CA GLN A 107 -17.87 5.62 9.01
C GLN A 107 -17.48 4.79 7.78
N MET A 108 -16.18 4.63 7.55
CA MET A 108 -15.65 3.87 6.41
C MET A 108 -15.61 2.36 6.65
N ALA A 109 -15.87 1.88 7.88
CA ALA A 109 -15.71 0.48 8.24
C ALA A 109 -16.38 -0.51 7.26
N PRO A 110 -17.60 -0.27 6.74
CA PRO A 110 -18.22 -1.16 5.75
C PRO A 110 -17.41 -1.27 4.45
N GLN A 111 -16.90 -0.15 3.93
CA GLN A 111 -16.10 -0.11 2.71
C GLN A 111 -14.70 -0.71 2.95
N LEU A 112 -14.11 -0.49 4.13
CA LEU A 112 -12.85 -1.13 4.52
C LEU A 112 -13.00 -2.65 4.55
N MET A 113 -14.08 -3.15 5.16
CA MET A 113 -14.36 -4.57 5.25
C MET A 113 -14.65 -5.19 3.87
N PHE A 114 -15.40 -4.49 3.02
CA PHE A 114 -15.62 -4.90 1.63
C PHE A 114 -14.30 -5.02 0.86
N GLY A 115 -13.44 -4.00 0.96
CA GLY A 115 -12.13 -4.00 0.31
C GLY A 115 -11.23 -5.15 0.78
N ALA A 116 -11.21 -5.42 2.09
CA ALA A 116 -10.42 -6.50 2.67
C ALA A 116 -10.90 -7.90 2.24
N VAL A 117 -12.22 -8.11 2.16
CA VAL A 117 -12.80 -9.41 1.76
C VAL A 117 -12.61 -9.65 0.26
N MET A 118 -12.82 -8.64 -0.58
CA MET A 118 -12.69 -8.78 -2.05
C MET A 118 -11.23 -8.91 -2.53
N GLN A 119 -10.26 -8.60 -1.68
CA GLN A 119 -8.84 -8.69 -2.00
C GLN A 119 -8.30 -10.12 -1.90
N ILE A 120 -8.95 -10.99 -1.11
CA ILE A 120 -8.60 -12.41 -0.93
C ILE A 120 -9.31 -13.23 -2.00
#